data_AF-A0A3P7NVR8-F1
#
_entry.id   AF-A0A3P7NVR8-F1
#
_cell.length_a   1.000
_cell.length_b   1.000
_cell.length_c   1.000
_cell.angle_alpha   90.00
_cell.angle_beta   90.00
_cell.angle_gamma   90.00
#
_symmetry.space_group_name_H-M   'P 1'
#
loop_
_entity.id
_entity.type
_entity.pdbx_description
1 polymer ?
#
loop_
_entity_poly.entity_id
_entity_poly.type
_entity_poly.pdbx_seq_one_letter_code
_entity_poly.pdbx_strand_id
1 'polypeptide(L)'
;MVLEREILENIRYRVYQVLDQLGQQSYDYQHVRSVERLSGEMAKRRGLNSDIAQTIALLHDMGRITENAMGKEHGIVGSRLAFRWLTDYNVEAPIKQIVVDAVAKHNKKKQIDGPYDELIKDCDALAHELEIGEYLPKYEQMRCEQAYKLFFKIVMRDLDEIDRIFQEKWRDLFRVLKSLDEQALDSKQVHTIRTEIRTLRAMIWMLNGYQSKGVKNLEHFLKEVFIDLEQSRKLSVFRKSLKKAEASNKLIGQVSKLLQDENKKMIRKIRKRTLKREKSVDKVNIGLKAVPQHEALAIKYKIQEDLKKDYVSLLEKVSIKNLKSLHKLRIFGKKFLYLAESGVIIFLDEHDGQLYSNIHRTVGGLNDIEENKKLLKIFMKEKSISLKKKEMDRLLMYYDKETSRLNQEMKWMLFMMKKRFN
;
A
#
# COMPACT_ATOMS: atom_id res chain seq x y z
N MET A 1 -33.70 10.73 -3.85
CA MET A 1 -34.28 9.40 -4.17
C MET A 1 -33.51 8.37 -3.38
N VAL A 2 -34.19 7.57 -2.55
CA VAL A 2 -33.57 6.57 -1.69
C VAL A 2 -34.31 5.26 -1.91
N LEU A 3 -33.60 4.21 -2.27
CA LEU A 3 -34.13 2.85 -2.19
C LEU A 3 -34.02 2.41 -0.73
N GLU A 4 -35.10 1.93 -0.14
CA GLU A 4 -35.06 1.41 1.21
C GLU A 4 -34.14 0.19 1.28
N ARG A 5 -33.24 0.19 2.27
CA ARG A 5 -32.22 -0.87 2.41
C ARG A 5 -32.84 -2.26 2.54
N GLU A 6 -34.01 -2.37 3.18
CA GLU A 6 -34.75 -3.62 3.31
C GLU A 6 -35.11 -4.23 1.94
N ILE A 7 -35.45 -3.40 0.96
CA ILE A 7 -35.78 -3.86 -0.40
C ILE A 7 -34.54 -4.47 -1.08
N LEU A 8 -33.36 -3.84 -0.91
CA LEU A 8 -32.10 -4.42 -1.39
C LEU A 8 -31.84 -5.79 -0.76
N GLU A 9 -32.02 -5.92 0.56
CA GLU A 9 -31.81 -7.20 1.26
C GLU A 9 -32.79 -8.29 0.77
N ASN A 10 -34.05 -7.92 0.51
CA ASN A 10 -35.06 -8.85 -0.03
C ASN A 10 -34.73 -9.31 -1.45
N ILE A 11 -34.24 -8.40 -2.30
CA ILE A 11 -33.77 -8.74 -3.65
C ILE A 11 -32.53 -9.63 -3.57
N ARG A 12 -31.57 -9.27 -2.71
CA ARG A 12 -30.36 -10.06 -2.46
C ARG A 12 -30.71 -11.48 -2.05
N TYR A 13 -31.59 -11.64 -1.07
CA TYR A 13 -32.06 -12.94 -0.61
C TYR A 13 -32.63 -13.76 -1.76
N ARG A 14 -33.53 -13.18 -2.56
CA ARG A 14 -34.14 -13.85 -3.71
C ARG A 14 -33.12 -14.26 -4.78
N VAL A 15 -32.14 -13.41 -5.09
CA VAL A 15 -31.07 -13.74 -6.04
C VAL A 15 -30.20 -14.89 -5.52
N TYR A 16 -29.76 -14.82 -4.27
CA TYR A 16 -28.91 -15.88 -3.70
C TYR A 16 -29.64 -17.21 -3.56
N GLN A 17 -30.95 -17.23 -3.32
CA GLN A 17 -31.74 -18.46 -3.39
C GLN A 17 -31.67 -19.14 -4.77
N VAL A 18 -31.65 -18.36 -5.86
CA VAL A 18 -31.48 -18.90 -7.21
C VAL A 18 -30.04 -19.38 -7.42
N LEU A 19 -29.05 -18.59 -7.01
CA LEU A 19 -27.63 -18.92 -7.20
C LEU A 19 -27.21 -20.14 -6.37
N ASP A 20 -27.77 -20.34 -5.18
CA ASP A 20 -27.48 -21.51 -4.33
C ASP A 20 -27.86 -22.82 -5.02
N GLN A 21 -28.85 -22.83 -5.92
CA GLN A 21 -29.22 -24.00 -6.73
C GLN A 21 -28.13 -24.39 -7.74
N LEU A 22 -27.28 -23.44 -8.15
CA LEU A 22 -26.13 -23.67 -9.03
C LEU A 22 -24.89 -24.11 -8.25
N GLY A 23 -24.90 -23.93 -6.92
CA GLY A 23 -23.78 -24.17 -6.02
C GLY A 23 -22.82 -22.97 -5.93
N GLN A 24 -22.27 -22.76 -4.72
CA GLN A 24 -21.42 -21.60 -4.41
C GLN A 24 -20.11 -21.55 -5.21
N GLN A 25 -19.63 -22.68 -5.74
CA GLN A 25 -18.42 -22.73 -6.56
C GLN A 25 -18.69 -22.47 -8.04
N SER A 26 -19.96 -22.25 -8.44
CA SER A 26 -20.30 -21.91 -9.81
C SER A 26 -19.76 -20.53 -10.18
N TYR A 27 -19.43 -20.38 -11.47
CA TYR A 27 -18.99 -19.10 -12.02
C TYR A 27 -20.03 -18.00 -11.75
N ASP A 28 -21.31 -18.27 -12.01
CA ASP A 28 -22.40 -17.29 -11.85
C ASP A 28 -22.56 -16.81 -10.42
N TYR A 29 -22.41 -17.70 -9.44
CA TYR A 29 -22.45 -17.33 -8.03
C TYR A 29 -21.32 -16.36 -7.68
N GLN A 30 -20.08 -16.70 -8.08
CA GLN A 30 -18.91 -15.87 -7.78
C GLN A 30 -18.97 -14.55 -8.53
N HIS A 31 -19.41 -14.56 -9.79
CA HIS A 31 -19.52 -13.40 -10.65
C HIS A 31 -20.51 -12.37 -10.10
N VAL A 32 -21.75 -12.77 -9.81
CA VAL A 32 -22.76 -11.86 -9.25
C VAL A 32 -22.28 -11.28 -7.91
N ARG A 33 -21.66 -12.09 -7.06
CA ARG A 33 -21.09 -11.62 -5.78
C ARG A 33 -19.95 -10.61 -5.97
N SER A 34 -19.06 -10.85 -6.95
CA SER A 34 -17.99 -9.92 -7.30
C SER A 34 -18.55 -8.58 -7.76
N VAL A 35 -19.48 -8.61 -8.72
CA VAL A 35 -20.09 -7.41 -9.31
C VAL A 35 -20.90 -6.63 -8.27
N GLU A 36 -21.65 -7.29 -7.39
CA GLU A 36 -22.37 -6.65 -6.30
C GLU A 36 -21.41 -5.86 -5.40
N ARG A 37 -20.36 -6.50 -4.90
CA ARG A 37 -19.37 -5.86 -4.03
C ARG A 37 -18.71 -4.66 -4.73
N LEU A 38 -18.30 -4.84 -5.99
CA LEU A 38 -17.67 -3.78 -6.79
C LEU A 38 -18.62 -2.59 -7.00
N SER A 39 -19.89 -2.86 -7.28
CA SER A 39 -20.90 -1.83 -7.54
C SER A 39 -21.18 -0.96 -6.33
N GLY A 40 -21.29 -1.55 -5.13
CA GLY A 40 -21.50 -0.80 -3.88
C GLY A 40 -20.35 0.15 -3.58
N GLU A 41 -19.10 -0.29 -3.81
CA GLU A 41 -17.91 0.53 -3.62
C GLU A 41 -17.76 1.60 -4.72
N MET A 42 -18.02 1.26 -5.97
CA MET A 42 -17.92 2.19 -7.09
C MET A 42 -18.99 3.28 -7.02
N ALA A 43 -20.20 2.96 -6.56
CA ALA A 43 -21.29 3.92 -6.40
C ALA A 43 -20.94 5.03 -5.42
N LYS A 44 -20.44 4.67 -4.23
CA LYS A 44 -19.95 5.64 -3.23
C LYS A 44 -18.89 6.57 -3.83
N ARG A 45 -18.00 6.03 -4.66
CA ARG A 45 -16.91 6.79 -5.30
C ARG A 45 -17.40 7.73 -6.41
N ARG A 46 -18.52 7.41 -7.08
CA ARG A 46 -19.16 8.23 -8.12
C ARG A 46 -20.24 9.18 -7.58
N GLY A 47 -20.47 9.20 -6.26
CA GLY A 47 -21.55 9.99 -5.66
C GLY A 47 -22.95 9.46 -6.01
N LEU A 48 -23.05 8.16 -6.29
CA LEU A 48 -24.30 7.47 -6.58
C LEU A 48 -24.80 6.71 -5.35
N ASN A 49 -26.09 6.39 -5.31
CA ASN A 49 -26.69 5.61 -4.23
C ASN A 49 -26.21 4.14 -4.34
N SER A 50 -25.55 3.66 -3.29
CA SER A 50 -24.97 2.31 -3.25
C SER A 50 -26.00 1.19 -3.30
N ASP A 51 -27.22 1.44 -2.83
CA ASP A 51 -28.25 0.41 -2.70
C ASP A 51 -28.92 0.18 -4.05
N ILE A 52 -29.13 1.25 -4.82
CA ILE A 52 -29.55 1.18 -6.23
C ILE A 52 -28.49 0.44 -7.06
N ALA A 53 -27.20 0.78 -6.88
CA ALA A 53 -26.11 0.14 -7.62
C ALA A 53 -25.98 -1.37 -7.34
N GLN A 54 -26.04 -1.76 -6.06
CA GLN A 54 -26.03 -3.18 -5.67
C GLN A 54 -27.27 -3.92 -6.19
N THR A 55 -28.44 -3.28 -6.18
CA THR A 55 -29.66 -3.86 -6.77
C THR A 55 -29.50 -4.14 -8.26
N ILE A 56 -28.91 -3.21 -9.02
CA ILE A 56 -28.59 -3.41 -10.44
C ILE A 56 -27.63 -4.60 -10.60
N ALA A 57 -26.56 -4.64 -9.81
CA ALA A 57 -25.56 -5.71 -9.88
C ALA A 57 -26.12 -7.10 -9.54
N LEU A 58 -27.02 -7.20 -8.56
CA LEU A 58 -27.68 -8.45 -8.23
C LEU A 58 -28.56 -8.98 -9.39
N LEU A 59 -29.12 -8.08 -10.19
CA LEU A 59 -30.10 -8.42 -11.23
C LEU A 59 -29.51 -8.50 -12.65
N HIS A 60 -28.30 -7.98 -12.88
CA HIS A 60 -27.80 -7.70 -14.23
C HIS A 60 -27.79 -8.93 -15.15
N ASP A 61 -27.39 -10.08 -14.61
CA ASP A 61 -27.22 -11.33 -15.35
C ASP A 61 -28.35 -12.35 -15.11
N MET A 62 -29.37 -11.98 -14.33
CA MET A 62 -30.42 -12.93 -13.95
C MET A 62 -31.20 -13.47 -15.15
N GLY A 63 -31.37 -12.68 -16.23
CA GLY A 63 -32.01 -13.17 -17.46
C GLY A 63 -31.25 -14.32 -18.12
N ARG A 64 -29.91 -14.31 -18.05
CA ARG A 64 -29.07 -15.42 -18.52
C ARG A 64 -29.20 -16.62 -17.59
N ILE A 65 -29.15 -16.37 -16.28
CA ILE A 65 -29.12 -17.41 -15.25
C ILE A 65 -30.46 -18.17 -15.15
N THR A 66 -31.60 -17.49 -15.19
CA THR A 66 -32.91 -18.15 -14.98
C THR A 66 -33.62 -18.53 -16.27
N GLU A 67 -33.39 -17.80 -17.37
CA GLU A 67 -34.13 -17.99 -18.61
C GLU A 67 -33.23 -18.46 -19.78
N ASN A 68 -31.95 -18.77 -19.52
CA ASN A 68 -30.96 -19.18 -20.54
C ASN A 68 -30.85 -18.19 -21.72
N ALA A 69 -31.18 -16.92 -21.50
CA ALA A 69 -31.04 -15.88 -22.52
C ALA A 69 -29.54 -15.62 -22.78
N MET A 70 -29.14 -15.56 -24.05
CA MET A 70 -27.74 -15.44 -24.45
C MET A 70 -27.46 -14.15 -25.23
N GLY A 71 -26.19 -13.80 -25.37
CA GLY A 71 -25.76 -12.72 -26.26
C GLY A 71 -26.35 -11.36 -25.88
N LYS A 72 -27.00 -10.66 -26.80
CA LYS A 72 -27.57 -9.32 -26.51
C LYS A 72 -28.89 -9.37 -25.75
N GLU A 73 -29.58 -10.51 -25.74
CA GLU A 73 -30.95 -10.62 -25.23
C GLU A 73 -31.02 -10.73 -23.71
N HIS A 74 -29.97 -11.24 -23.05
CA HIS A 74 -30.00 -11.44 -21.60
C HIS A 74 -30.21 -10.16 -20.80
N GLY A 75 -29.69 -9.02 -21.25
CA GLY A 75 -29.96 -7.73 -20.63
C GLY A 75 -31.44 -7.35 -20.69
N ILE A 76 -32.11 -7.60 -21.84
CA ILE A 76 -33.54 -7.29 -22.03
C ILE A 76 -34.41 -8.23 -21.20
N VAL A 77 -34.06 -9.52 -21.16
CA VAL A 77 -34.78 -10.51 -20.35
C VAL A 77 -34.60 -10.21 -18.86
N GLY A 78 -33.37 -9.94 -18.44
CA GLY A 78 -33.03 -9.53 -17.07
C GLY A 78 -33.76 -8.27 -16.65
N SER A 79 -33.93 -7.29 -17.54
CA SER A 79 -34.63 -6.04 -17.21
C SER A 79 -36.14 -6.23 -17.02
N ARG A 80 -36.77 -7.15 -17.77
CA ARG A 80 -38.17 -7.54 -17.55
C ARG A 80 -38.34 -8.25 -16.20
N LEU A 81 -37.41 -9.14 -15.85
CA LEU A 81 -37.39 -9.81 -14.55
C LEU A 81 -37.21 -8.79 -13.41
N ALA A 82 -36.25 -7.87 -13.56
CA ALA A 82 -36.03 -6.77 -12.62
C ALA A 82 -37.29 -5.92 -12.44
N PHE A 83 -37.96 -5.54 -13.52
CA PHE A 83 -39.22 -4.78 -13.46
C PHE A 83 -40.29 -5.52 -12.64
N ARG A 84 -40.47 -6.83 -12.87
CA ARG A 84 -41.43 -7.65 -12.11
C ARG A 84 -41.07 -7.66 -10.63
N TRP A 85 -39.84 -8.03 -10.27
CA TRP A 85 -39.43 -8.15 -8.86
C TRP A 85 -39.48 -6.82 -8.12
N LEU A 86 -39.07 -5.71 -8.75
CA LEU A 86 -39.18 -4.37 -8.17
C LEU A 86 -40.64 -3.93 -8.01
N THR A 87 -41.55 -4.46 -8.84
CA THR A 87 -42.99 -4.22 -8.68
C THR A 87 -43.56 -5.02 -7.51
N ASP A 88 -43.15 -6.28 -7.34
CA ASP A 88 -43.53 -7.10 -6.17
C ASP A 88 -43.17 -6.41 -4.84
N TYR A 89 -42.06 -5.68 -4.81
CA TYR A 89 -41.58 -4.93 -3.63
C TYR A 89 -42.03 -3.45 -3.60
N ASN A 90 -43.00 -3.04 -4.42
CA ASN A 90 -43.55 -1.68 -4.46
C ASN A 90 -42.50 -0.56 -4.63
N VAL A 91 -41.41 -0.81 -5.35
CA VAL A 91 -40.37 0.21 -5.62
C VAL A 91 -40.93 1.32 -6.48
N GLU A 92 -40.65 2.57 -6.10
CA GLU A 92 -41.06 3.78 -6.82
C GLU A 92 -40.61 3.76 -8.29
N ALA A 93 -41.47 4.27 -9.19
CA ALA A 93 -41.25 4.26 -10.62
C ALA A 93 -39.90 4.87 -11.07
N PRO A 94 -39.41 6.01 -10.51
CA PRO A 94 -38.12 6.58 -10.93
C PRO A 94 -36.93 5.67 -10.62
N ILE A 95 -36.92 5.03 -9.44
CA ILE A 95 -35.84 4.10 -9.05
C ILE A 95 -35.94 2.83 -9.89
N LYS A 96 -37.16 2.30 -10.06
CA LYS A 96 -37.42 1.13 -10.90
C LYS A 96 -36.90 1.33 -12.33
N GLN A 97 -37.16 2.50 -12.93
CA GLN A 97 -36.70 2.82 -14.27
C GLN A 97 -35.16 2.84 -14.37
N ILE A 98 -34.47 3.44 -13.39
CA ILE A 98 -33.00 3.44 -13.32
C ILE A 98 -32.46 2.00 -13.31
N VAL A 99 -33.03 1.13 -12.47
CA VAL A 99 -32.55 -0.26 -12.37
C VAL A 99 -32.81 -1.03 -13.65
N VAL A 100 -34.03 -0.94 -14.19
CA VAL A 100 -34.44 -1.65 -15.41
C VAL A 100 -33.60 -1.21 -16.61
N ASP A 101 -33.33 0.09 -16.76
CA ASP A 101 -32.51 0.60 -17.85
C ASP A 101 -31.05 0.14 -17.74
N ALA A 102 -30.47 0.22 -16.55
CA ALA A 102 -29.08 -0.21 -16.33
C ALA A 102 -28.91 -1.71 -16.60
N VAL A 103 -29.84 -2.55 -16.13
CA VAL A 103 -29.84 -3.99 -16.43
C VAL A 103 -30.00 -4.23 -17.94
N ALA A 104 -30.88 -3.50 -18.62
CA ALA A 104 -31.10 -3.65 -20.06
C ALA A 104 -29.88 -3.30 -20.92
N LYS A 105 -29.00 -2.41 -20.42
CA LYS A 105 -27.88 -1.85 -21.18
C LYS A 105 -26.51 -2.32 -20.71
N HIS A 106 -26.39 -3.08 -19.61
CA HIS A 106 -25.08 -3.44 -19.04
C HIS A 106 -24.17 -4.20 -20.04
N ASN A 107 -24.73 -5.01 -20.93
CA ASN A 107 -23.97 -5.72 -21.96
C ASN A 107 -23.63 -4.85 -23.18
N LYS A 108 -24.17 -3.63 -23.29
CA LYS A 108 -23.89 -2.65 -24.36
C LYS A 108 -22.65 -1.81 -24.04
N LYS A 109 -21.55 -2.45 -23.69
CA LYS A 109 -20.31 -1.81 -23.19
C LYS A 109 -19.63 -0.84 -24.17
N LYS A 110 -20.01 -0.84 -25.45
CA LYS A 110 -19.53 0.12 -26.47
C LYS A 110 -20.31 1.44 -26.50
N GLN A 111 -21.44 1.51 -25.82
CA GLN A 111 -22.28 2.71 -25.73
C GLN A 111 -22.03 3.40 -24.40
N ILE A 112 -22.09 4.74 -24.41
CA ILE A 112 -22.07 5.57 -23.21
C ILE A 112 -23.50 5.98 -22.93
N ASP A 113 -23.98 5.66 -21.74
CA ASP A 113 -25.34 5.88 -21.26
C ASP A 113 -25.32 6.66 -19.93
N GLY A 114 -26.35 6.50 -19.09
CA GLY A 114 -26.48 7.18 -17.82
C GLY A 114 -25.50 6.69 -16.75
N PRO A 115 -25.44 7.38 -15.60
CA PRO A 115 -24.42 7.15 -14.58
C PRO A 115 -24.45 5.75 -13.97
N TYR A 116 -25.64 5.17 -13.79
CA TYR A 116 -25.80 3.79 -13.30
C TYR A 116 -25.53 2.75 -14.38
N ASP A 117 -25.86 3.05 -15.65
CA ASP A 117 -25.53 2.20 -16.79
C ASP A 117 -24.00 2.05 -16.93
N GLU A 118 -23.26 3.16 -16.83
CA GLU A 118 -21.79 3.13 -16.89
C GLU A 118 -21.18 2.46 -15.66
N LEU A 119 -21.76 2.66 -14.47
CA LEU A 119 -21.28 1.99 -13.26
C LEU A 119 -21.34 0.47 -13.40
N ILE A 120 -22.47 -0.09 -13.84
CA ILE A 120 -22.60 -1.55 -13.95
C ILE A 120 -21.69 -2.12 -15.02
N LYS A 121 -21.57 -1.46 -16.17
CA LYS A 121 -20.65 -1.87 -17.26
C LYS A 121 -19.20 -1.96 -16.80
N ASP A 122 -18.78 -1.03 -15.95
CA ASP A 122 -17.41 -0.97 -15.43
C ASP A 122 -17.18 -2.00 -14.33
N CYS A 123 -18.15 -2.22 -13.45
CA CYS A 123 -18.07 -3.25 -12.41
C CYS A 123 -18.07 -4.67 -12.99
N ASP A 124 -18.90 -4.92 -13.99
CA ASP A 124 -18.97 -6.18 -14.73
C ASP A 124 -17.64 -6.48 -15.46
N ALA A 125 -17.10 -5.49 -16.20
CA ALA A 125 -15.79 -5.62 -16.84
C ALA A 125 -14.65 -5.88 -15.83
N LEU A 126 -14.66 -5.19 -14.68
CA LEU A 126 -13.69 -5.42 -13.62
C LEU A 126 -13.80 -6.83 -13.00
N ALA A 127 -15.03 -7.33 -12.79
CA ALA A 127 -15.24 -8.69 -12.29
C ALA A 127 -14.68 -9.72 -13.26
N HIS A 128 -14.97 -9.58 -14.56
CA HIS A 128 -14.38 -10.44 -15.58
C HIS A 128 -12.85 -10.40 -15.55
N GLU A 129 -12.21 -9.23 -15.46
CA GLU A 129 -10.74 -9.15 -15.39
C GLU A 129 -10.17 -9.94 -14.20
N LEU A 130 -10.84 -9.86 -13.04
CA LEU A 130 -10.44 -10.55 -11.81
C LEU A 130 -10.66 -12.07 -11.88
N GLU A 131 -11.68 -12.51 -12.61
CA GLU A 131 -12.11 -13.91 -12.69
C GLU A 131 -11.41 -14.69 -13.80
N ILE A 132 -11.26 -14.09 -14.99
CA ILE A 132 -10.75 -14.76 -16.20
C ILE A 132 -9.41 -14.21 -16.72
N GLY A 133 -8.90 -13.08 -16.20
CA GLY A 133 -7.56 -12.57 -16.51
C GLY A 133 -7.41 -11.89 -17.89
N GLU A 134 -6.23 -12.01 -18.52
CA GLU A 134 -5.76 -11.16 -19.64
C GLU A 134 -6.51 -11.28 -20.98
N TYR A 135 -7.55 -12.12 -21.09
CA TYR A 135 -8.27 -12.39 -22.34
C TYR A 135 -9.56 -11.55 -22.54
N LEU A 136 -9.60 -10.33 -22.02
CA LEU A 136 -10.75 -9.45 -22.21
C LEU A 136 -10.78 -8.79 -23.60
N PRO A 137 -11.97 -8.55 -24.19
CA PRO A 137 -12.10 -7.66 -25.34
C PRO A 137 -11.56 -6.26 -25.06
N LYS A 138 -10.96 -5.61 -26.07
CA LYS A 138 -10.31 -4.29 -25.95
C LYS A 138 -11.16 -3.21 -25.24
N TYR A 139 -12.47 -3.21 -25.44
CA TYR A 139 -13.36 -2.23 -24.82
C TYR A 139 -13.61 -2.50 -23.33
N GLU A 140 -13.59 -3.76 -22.88
CA GLU A 140 -13.67 -4.10 -21.45
C GLU A 140 -12.36 -3.72 -20.75
N GLN A 141 -11.22 -3.95 -21.40
CA GLN A 141 -9.93 -3.49 -20.90
C GLN A 141 -9.92 -1.96 -20.67
N MET A 142 -10.45 -1.18 -21.61
CA MET A 142 -10.57 0.28 -21.46
C MET A 142 -11.48 0.69 -20.29
N ARG A 143 -12.56 -0.06 -20.04
CA ARG A 143 -13.44 0.16 -18.88
C ARG A 143 -12.74 -0.18 -17.56
N CYS A 144 -12.01 -1.29 -17.51
CA CYS A 144 -11.17 -1.63 -16.36
C CYS A 144 -10.15 -0.52 -16.08
N GLU A 145 -9.43 -0.03 -17.10
CA GLU A 145 -8.50 1.10 -16.97
C GLU A 145 -9.17 2.36 -16.42
N GLN A 146 -10.36 2.71 -16.91
CA GLN A 146 -11.10 3.87 -16.39
C GLN A 146 -11.57 3.65 -14.94
N ALA A 147 -11.99 2.44 -14.61
CA ALA A 147 -12.41 2.10 -13.28
C ALA A 147 -11.23 2.17 -12.29
N TYR A 148 -10.05 1.64 -12.65
CA TYR A 148 -8.84 1.67 -11.80
C TYR A 148 -8.34 3.07 -11.49
N LYS A 149 -8.50 4.04 -12.41
CA LYS A 149 -8.16 5.45 -12.16
C LYS A 149 -8.88 6.07 -10.95
N LEU A 150 -9.94 5.44 -10.45
CA LEU A 150 -10.67 5.86 -9.25
C LEU A 150 -10.14 5.24 -7.93
N PHE A 151 -9.09 4.40 -7.95
CA PHE A 151 -8.75 3.53 -6.81
C PHE A 151 -7.72 4.04 -5.80
N PHE A 152 -6.69 4.81 -6.17
CA PHE A 152 -5.65 5.21 -5.19
C PHE A 152 -5.93 6.56 -4.52
N LYS A 153 -6.54 6.56 -3.31
CA LYS A 153 -6.81 7.79 -2.54
C LYS A 153 -6.21 7.73 -1.14
N ILE A 154 -5.52 8.80 -0.77
CA ILE A 154 -4.95 9.01 0.56
C ILE A 154 -5.62 10.22 1.21
N VAL A 155 -6.03 10.04 2.46
CA VAL A 155 -6.50 11.13 3.32
C VAL A 155 -5.41 11.50 4.30
N MET A 156 -5.21 12.79 4.52
CA MET A 156 -4.29 13.32 5.51
C MET A 156 -5.07 13.84 6.71
N ARG A 157 -4.56 13.59 7.92
CA ARG A 157 -5.09 14.17 9.16
C ARG A 157 -4.94 15.68 9.19
N ASP A 158 -5.64 16.33 10.12
CA ASP A 158 -5.52 17.77 10.33
C ASP A 158 -4.17 18.12 10.96
N LEU A 159 -3.67 19.32 10.67
CA LEU A 159 -2.31 19.73 11.07
C LEU A 159 -2.08 19.65 12.58
N ASP A 160 -3.08 19.97 13.40
CA ASP A 160 -2.96 19.89 14.86
C ASP A 160 -2.72 18.44 15.31
N GLU A 161 -3.35 17.46 14.67
CA GLU A 161 -3.11 16.05 14.97
C GLU A 161 -1.72 15.64 14.53
N ILE A 162 -1.30 16.07 13.35
CA ILE A 162 0.04 15.78 12.82
C ILE A 162 1.11 16.40 13.73
N ASP A 163 0.89 17.62 14.26
CA ASP A 163 1.78 18.25 15.25
C ASP A 163 1.84 17.43 16.53
N ARG A 164 0.69 17.00 17.08
CA ARG A 164 0.65 16.12 18.26
C ARG A 164 1.47 14.84 18.04
N ILE A 165 1.23 14.15 16.94
CA ILE A 165 1.98 12.93 16.56
C ILE A 165 3.48 13.22 16.45
N PHE A 166 3.85 14.35 15.85
CA PHE A 166 5.25 14.76 15.71
C PHE A 166 5.91 14.96 17.08
N GLN A 167 5.26 15.72 17.98
CA GLN A 167 5.80 16.02 19.31
C GLN A 167 5.96 14.75 20.15
N GLU A 168 4.98 13.85 20.11
CA GLU A 168 5.01 12.57 20.81
C GLU A 168 6.18 11.71 20.33
N LYS A 169 6.29 11.51 19.01
CA LYS A 169 7.38 10.73 18.41
C LYS A 169 8.75 11.32 18.70
N TRP A 170 8.88 12.65 18.62
CA TRP A 170 10.14 13.31 18.94
C TRP A 170 10.52 13.12 20.41
N ARG A 171 9.56 13.33 21.33
CA ARG A 171 9.76 13.16 22.77
C ARG A 171 10.20 11.75 23.11
N ASP A 172 9.54 10.74 22.55
CA ASP A 172 9.84 9.34 22.82
C ASP A 172 11.19 8.93 22.24
N LEU A 173 11.48 9.33 20.99
CA LEU A 173 12.80 9.10 20.41
C LEU A 173 13.90 9.75 21.25
N PHE A 174 13.72 11.00 21.66
CA PHE A 174 14.72 11.73 22.43
C PHE A 174 14.97 11.09 23.79
N ARG A 175 13.91 10.62 24.48
CA ARG A 175 14.01 9.86 25.73
C ARG A 175 14.85 8.59 25.53
N VAL A 176 14.57 7.82 24.48
CA VAL A 176 15.32 6.61 24.15
C VAL A 176 16.79 6.92 23.85
N LEU A 177 17.08 7.99 23.10
CA LEU A 177 18.46 8.38 22.78
C LEU A 177 19.26 8.77 24.02
N LYS A 178 18.61 9.41 25.00
CA LYS A 178 19.22 9.78 26.29
C LYS A 178 19.51 8.57 27.17
N SER A 179 18.63 7.57 27.16
CA SER A 179 18.75 6.36 27.97
C SER A 179 19.49 5.21 27.27
N LEU A 180 20.08 5.43 26.08
CA LEU A 180 20.82 4.41 25.36
C LEU A 180 21.93 3.84 26.23
N ASP A 181 21.91 2.53 26.49
CA ASP A 181 22.91 1.83 27.29
C ASP A 181 23.55 0.65 26.56
N GLU A 182 24.83 0.41 26.82
CA GLU A 182 25.66 -0.61 26.16
C GLU A 182 25.20 -2.03 26.51
N GLN A 183 24.64 -2.25 27.70
CA GLN A 183 24.23 -3.58 28.16
C GLN A 183 22.81 -3.97 27.74
N ALA A 184 21.94 -2.98 27.52
CA ALA A 184 20.52 -3.20 27.18
C ALA A 184 20.21 -3.14 25.67
N LEU A 185 21.15 -2.69 24.83
CA LEU A 185 20.87 -2.45 23.42
C LEU A 185 20.79 -3.75 22.59
N ASP A 186 19.58 -4.07 22.15
CA ASP A 186 19.35 -5.17 21.22
C ASP A 186 19.17 -4.69 19.75
N SER A 187 19.12 -5.66 18.83
CA SER A 187 18.89 -5.39 17.40
C SER A 187 17.51 -4.79 17.09
N LYS A 188 16.52 -5.02 17.95
CA LYS A 188 15.14 -4.52 17.79
C LYS A 188 15.11 -3.04 18.12
N GLN A 189 15.75 -2.60 19.20
CA GLN A 189 15.84 -1.21 19.62
C GLN A 189 16.57 -0.35 18.59
N VAL A 190 17.70 -0.81 18.04
CA VAL A 190 18.37 -0.11 16.91
C VAL A 190 17.44 0.03 15.72
N HIS A 191 16.64 -1.00 15.41
CA HIS A 191 15.67 -0.94 14.32
C HIS A 191 14.57 0.09 14.60
N THR A 192 13.99 0.07 15.79
CA THR A 192 12.94 1.00 16.24
C THR A 192 13.43 2.45 16.15
N ILE A 193 14.59 2.76 16.71
CA ILE A 193 15.19 4.11 16.64
C ILE A 193 15.34 4.56 15.18
N ARG A 194 15.84 3.68 14.30
CA ARG A 194 16.00 4.00 12.87
C ARG A 194 14.66 4.23 12.17
N THR A 195 13.61 3.50 12.55
CA THR A 195 12.27 3.70 12.00
C THR A 195 11.69 5.02 12.47
N GLU A 196 11.73 5.33 13.77
CA GLU A 196 11.25 6.61 14.31
C GLU A 196 11.98 7.82 13.70
N ILE A 197 13.31 7.75 13.55
CA ILE A 197 14.07 8.80 12.86
C ILE A 197 13.57 8.98 11.42
N ARG A 198 13.31 7.89 10.69
CA ARG A 198 12.82 7.99 9.31
C ARG A 198 11.40 8.55 9.24
N THR A 199 10.55 8.21 10.19
CA THR A 199 9.20 8.77 10.32
C THR A 199 9.24 10.26 10.57
N LEU A 200 10.00 10.72 11.57
CA LEU A 200 10.19 12.16 11.82
C LEU A 200 10.76 12.88 10.61
N ARG A 201 11.75 12.30 9.92
CA ARG A 201 12.30 12.89 8.69
C ARG A 201 11.31 12.91 7.53
N ALA A 202 10.40 11.93 7.42
CA ALA A 202 9.32 11.94 6.44
C ALA A 202 8.32 13.07 6.73
N MET A 203 7.96 13.26 8.00
CA MET A 203 7.11 14.37 8.44
C MET A 203 7.77 15.74 8.18
N ILE A 204 9.07 15.87 8.44
CA ILE A 204 9.83 17.10 8.11
C ILE A 204 9.90 17.33 6.60
N TRP A 205 10.02 16.26 5.80
CA TRP A 205 10.03 16.35 4.34
C TRP A 205 8.70 16.86 3.77
N MET A 206 7.55 16.53 4.37
CA MET A 206 6.25 17.10 3.98
C MET A 206 6.23 18.63 4.06
N LEU A 207 7.03 19.20 4.97
CA LEU A 207 7.14 20.63 5.19
C LEU A 207 8.17 21.31 4.30
N ASN A 208 8.73 20.62 3.31
CA ASN A 208 9.74 21.20 2.46
C ASN A 208 9.21 22.47 1.78
N GLY A 209 9.88 23.61 2.03
CA GLY A 209 9.41 24.96 1.66
C GLY A 209 8.91 25.81 2.84
N TYR A 210 8.51 25.17 3.94
CA TYR A 210 7.85 25.78 5.12
C TYR A 210 8.62 25.54 6.44
N GLN A 211 9.87 25.09 6.35
CA GLN A 211 10.66 24.68 7.51
C GLN A 211 11.29 25.88 8.23
N SER A 212 11.00 26.00 9.53
CA SER A 212 11.73 26.91 10.41
C SER A 212 13.20 26.49 10.59
N LYS A 213 14.04 27.42 11.07
CA LYS A 213 15.46 27.13 11.42
C LYS A 213 15.57 25.98 12.44
N GLY A 214 14.61 25.89 13.36
CA GLY A 214 14.52 24.80 14.34
C GLY A 214 14.31 23.43 13.68
N VAL A 215 13.37 23.35 12.74
CA VAL A 215 13.07 22.12 11.98
C VAL A 215 14.27 21.67 11.15
N LYS A 216 14.95 22.59 10.46
CA LYS A 216 16.18 22.28 9.70
C LYS A 216 17.31 21.76 10.60
N ASN A 217 17.48 22.39 11.76
CA ASN A 217 18.46 21.95 12.75
C ASN A 217 18.14 20.56 13.30
N LEU A 218 16.87 20.24 13.53
CA LEU A 218 16.44 18.90 13.93
C LEU A 218 16.70 17.88 12.81
N GLU A 219 16.35 18.20 11.56
CA GLU A 219 16.60 17.31 10.42
C GLU A 219 18.09 16.93 10.33
N HIS A 220 18.97 17.92 10.49
CA HIS A 220 20.42 17.68 10.50
C HIS A 220 20.82 16.71 11.62
N PHE A 221 20.35 16.93 12.86
CA PHE A 221 20.63 16.04 13.98
C PHE A 221 20.13 14.61 13.72
N LEU A 222 18.89 14.46 13.26
CA LEU A 222 18.30 13.17 12.92
C LEU A 222 19.12 12.45 11.84
N LYS A 223 19.61 13.18 10.83
CA LYS A 223 20.48 12.63 9.78
C LYS A 223 21.80 12.12 10.33
N GLU A 224 22.46 12.86 11.22
CA GLU A 224 23.71 12.45 11.84
C GLU A 224 23.55 11.18 12.69
N VAL A 225 22.52 11.14 13.55
CA VAL A 225 22.22 9.97 14.38
C VAL A 225 21.88 8.76 13.48
N PHE A 226 21.14 8.97 12.40
CA PHE A 226 20.80 7.92 11.45
C PHE A 226 22.03 7.28 10.79
N ILE A 227 23.05 8.10 10.46
CA ILE A 227 24.33 7.63 9.91
C ILE A 227 25.09 6.82 10.96
N ASP A 228 25.16 7.30 12.20
CA ASP A 228 25.83 6.59 13.28
C ASP A 228 25.22 5.19 13.54
N LEU A 229 23.92 5.02 13.29
CA LEU A 229 23.19 3.74 13.39
C LEU A 229 23.41 2.77 12.21
N GLU A 230 24.05 3.20 11.12
CA GLU A 230 24.06 2.45 9.87
C GLU A 230 24.83 1.13 9.96
N GLN A 231 26.05 1.16 10.51
CA GLN A 231 26.92 -0.01 10.55
C GLN A 231 26.36 -1.09 11.49
N SER A 232 25.89 -0.69 12.67
CA SER A 232 25.19 -1.59 13.61
C SER A 232 23.99 -2.26 12.93
N ARG A 233 23.17 -1.51 12.18
CA ARG A 233 22.04 -2.07 11.46
C ARG A 233 22.46 -3.07 10.38
N LYS A 234 23.49 -2.75 9.59
CA LYS A 234 24.00 -3.65 8.54
C LYS A 234 24.46 -4.98 9.14
N LEU A 235 25.27 -4.94 10.19
CA LEU A 235 25.76 -6.14 10.88
C LEU A 235 24.61 -6.94 11.52
N SER A 236 23.61 -6.28 12.09
CA SER A 236 22.43 -6.93 12.66
C SER A 236 21.59 -7.66 11.60
N VAL A 237 21.34 -7.03 10.45
CA VAL A 237 20.63 -7.63 9.31
C VAL A 237 21.42 -8.80 8.74
N PHE A 238 22.72 -8.62 8.56
CA PHE A 238 23.61 -9.67 8.08
C PHE A 238 23.66 -10.87 9.04
N ARG A 239 23.75 -10.64 10.35
CA ARG A 239 23.66 -11.71 11.35
C ARG A 239 22.35 -12.49 11.24
N LYS A 240 21.22 -11.78 11.04
CA LYS A 240 19.91 -12.42 10.86
C LYS A 240 19.85 -13.25 9.58
N SER A 241 20.44 -12.78 8.47
CA SER A 241 20.48 -13.56 7.24
C SER A 241 21.37 -14.79 7.35
N LEU A 242 22.50 -14.70 8.05
CA LEU A 242 23.37 -15.86 8.34
C LEU A 242 22.63 -16.95 9.12
N LYS A 243 21.82 -16.57 10.13
CA LYS A 243 20.98 -17.52 10.87
C LYS A 243 19.96 -18.21 9.96
N LYS A 244 19.28 -17.45 9.09
CA LYS A 244 18.31 -18.01 8.13
C LYS A 244 18.95 -18.93 7.09
N ALA A 245 20.20 -18.66 6.72
CA ALA A 245 20.96 -19.47 5.79
C ALA A 245 21.71 -20.63 6.47
N GLU A 246 21.43 -20.90 7.75
CA GLU A 246 22.03 -21.99 8.53
C GLU A 246 23.57 -21.97 8.52
N ALA A 247 24.14 -20.77 8.59
CA ALA A 247 25.58 -20.58 8.67
C ALA A 247 26.17 -21.17 9.95
N SER A 248 27.48 -21.42 9.96
CA SER A 248 28.14 -21.98 11.14
C SER A 248 28.04 -21.08 12.37
N ASN A 249 27.92 -21.69 13.55
CA ASN A 249 27.92 -20.97 14.83
C ASN A 249 29.20 -20.12 15.02
N LYS A 250 30.33 -20.58 14.48
CA LYS A 250 31.59 -19.82 14.48
C LYS A 250 31.45 -18.49 13.73
N LEU A 251 30.93 -18.51 12.51
CA LEU A 251 30.71 -17.31 11.70
C LEU A 251 29.71 -16.35 12.36
N ILE A 252 28.60 -16.89 12.86
CA ILE A 252 27.58 -16.09 13.58
C ILE A 252 28.17 -15.44 14.84
N GLY A 253 29.04 -16.16 15.56
CA GLY A 253 29.77 -15.63 16.72
C GLY A 253 30.72 -14.48 16.36
N GLN A 254 31.49 -14.62 15.28
CA GLN A 254 32.40 -13.56 14.81
C GLN A 254 31.65 -12.28 14.44
N VAL A 255 30.55 -12.40 13.69
CA VAL A 255 29.70 -11.24 13.33
C VAL A 255 29.03 -10.64 14.57
N SER A 256 28.65 -11.46 15.55
CA SER A 256 28.07 -10.97 16.80
C SER A 256 29.04 -10.12 17.60
N LYS A 257 30.33 -10.50 17.65
CA LYS A 257 31.38 -9.72 18.29
C LYS A 257 31.59 -8.37 17.59
N LEU A 258 31.69 -8.37 16.26
CA LEU A 258 31.79 -7.13 15.47
C LEU A 258 30.60 -6.20 15.72
N LEU A 259 29.38 -6.76 15.78
CA LEU A 259 28.17 -5.99 16.08
C LEU A 259 28.23 -5.35 17.48
N GLN A 260 28.73 -6.06 18.49
CA GLN A 260 28.90 -5.51 19.84
C GLN A 260 29.90 -4.35 19.86
N ASP A 261 31.03 -4.49 19.18
CA ASP A 261 32.06 -3.43 19.11
C ASP A 261 31.53 -2.19 18.39
N GLU A 262 30.79 -2.36 17.29
CA GLU A 262 30.15 -1.26 16.57
C GLU A 262 29.03 -0.59 17.39
N ASN A 263 28.25 -1.37 18.15
CA ASN A 263 27.24 -0.82 19.05
C ASN A 263 27.86 0.13 20.10
N LYS A 264 29.00 -0.25 20.71
CA LYS A 264 29.71 0.61 21.67
C LYS A 264 30.16 1.92 21.05
N LYS A 265 30.79 1.87 19.86
CA LYS A 265 31.22 3.06 19.13
C LYS A 265 30.05 3.99 18.79
N MET A 266 28.95 3.39 18.30
CA MET A 266 27.72 4.11 17.95
C MET A 266 27.11 4.80 19.17
N ILE A 267 26.93 4.11 20.29
CA ILE A 267 26.34 4.68 21.51
C ILE A 267 27.13 5.89 21.99
N ARG A 268 28.46 5.81 22.01
CA ARG A 268 29.33 6.94 22.41
C ARG A 268 29.11 8.18 21.53
N LYS A 269 29.02 7.99 20.20
CA LYS A 269 28.76 9.09 19.26
C LYS A 269 27.37 9.70 19.50
N ILE A 270 26.34 8.88 19.62
CA ILE A 270 24.95 9.34 19.80
C ILE A 270 24.80 10.07 21.13
N ARG A 271 25.34 9.54 22.24
CA ARG A 271 25.31 10.20 23.56
C ARG A 271 25.97 11.58 23.49
N LYS A 272 27.17 11.68 22.88
CA LYS A 272 27.87 12.96 22.71
C LYS A 272 27.05 13.99 21.93
N ARG A 273 26.36 13.56 20.86
CA ARG A 273 25.48 14.45 20.07
C ARG A 273 24.24 14.87 20.84
N THR A 274 23.63 13.94 21.56
CA THR A 274 22.40 14.15 22.34
C THR A 274 22.65 15.15 23.47
N LEU A 275 23.75 15.01 24.22
CA LEU A 275 24.17 15.95 25.26
C LEU A 275 24.39 17.37 24.73
N LYS A 276 25.02 17.51 23.56
CA LYS A 276 25.20 18.83 22.90
C LYS A 276 23.87 19.51 22.56
N ARG A 277 22.83 18.72 22.30
CA ARG A 277 21.51 19.20 21.88
C ARG A 277 20.55 19.43 23.05
N GLU A 278 20.80 18.85 24.21
CA GLU A 278 19.93 18.95 25.39
C GLU A 278 19.51 20.39 25.72
N LYS A 279 20.46 21.34 25.73
CA LYS A 279 20.18 22.77 25.97
C LYS A 279 19.34 23.47 24.89
N SER A 280 19.25 22.88 23.70
CA SER A 280 18.56 23.44 22.52
C SER A 280 17.21 22.78 22.21
N VAL A 281 16.91 21.63 22.82
CA VAL A 281 15.72 20.82 22.53
C VAL A 281 14.49 21.30 23.31
N ASP A 282 14.66 21.86 24.51
CA ASP A 282 13.54 22.37 25.32
C ASP A 282 13.09 23.80 24.94
N LYS A 283 13.91 24.54 24.18
CA LYS A 283 13.70 25.98 23.92
C LYS A 283 13.12 26.33 22.55
N VAL A 284 12.86 25.34 21.70
CA VAL A 284 12.41 25.58 20.33
C VAL A 284 11.04 24.92 20.16
N ASN A 285 10.05 25.69 19.71
CA ASN A 285 8.85 25.13 19.09
C ASN A 285 9.29 24.41 17.80
N ILE A 286 9.71 23.16 17.93
CA ILE A 286 10.09 22.32 16.79
C ILE A 286 8.82 21.62 16.34
N GLY A 287 8.25 21.93 15.17
CA GLY A 287 7.02 21.26 14.75
C GLY A 287 6.24 21.99 13.66
N LEU A 288 4.99 21.57 13.51
CA LEU A 288 4.05 21.98 12.47
C LEU A 288 3.28 23.26 12.82
N LYS A 289 3.23 23.62 14.10
CA LYS A 289 2.67 24.92 14.56
C LYS A 289 3.43 26.15 14.03
N ALA A 290 4.61 25.96 13.46
CA ALA A 290 5.34 27.02 12.76
C ALA A 290 4.80 27.29 11.34
N VAL A 291 3.91 26.41 10.83
CA VAL A 291 3.25 26.59 9.54
C VAL A 291 1.94 27.37 9.74
N PRO A 292 1.74 28.51 9.05
CA PRO A 292 0.47 29.21 9.04
C PRO A 292 -0.70 28.32 8.60
N GLN A 293 -1.86 28.40 9.28
CA GLN A 293 -3.05 27.59 8.98
C GLN A 293 -3.51 27.72 7.52
N HIS A 294 -3.33 28.88 6.87
CA HIS A 294 -3.70 29.07 5.46
C HIS A 294 -2.80 28.31 4.48
N GLU A 295 -1.59 27.90 4.90
CA GLU A 295 -0.67 27.07 4.10
C GLU A 295 -0.90 25.56 4.30
N ALA A 296 -1.72 25.17 5.28
CA ALA A 296 -2.07 23.79 5.59
C ALA A 296 -2.66 23.04 4.39
N LEU A 297 -3.57 23.73 3.69
CA LEU A 297 -4.24 23.19 2.52
C LEU A 297 -3.26 23.00 1.36
N ALA A 298 -2.29 23.91 1.20
CA ALA A 298 -1.24 23.80 0.20
C ALA A 298 -0.33 22.59 0.47
N ILE A 299 0.03 22.30 1.74
CA ILE A 299 0.79 21.10 2.11
C ILE A 299 0.00 19.83 1.77
N LYS A 300 -1.31 19.80 2.06
CA LYS A 300 -2.18 18.65 1.76
C LYS A 300 -2.22 18.35 0.25
N TYR A 301 -2.45 19.37 -0.57
CA TYR A 301 -2.46 19.21 -2.03
C TYR A 301 -1.09 18.83 -2.58
N LYS A 302 -0.02 19.42 -2.07
CA LYS A 302 1.36 19.10 -2.48
C LYS A 302 1.69 17.63 -2.27
N ILE A 303 1.34 17.04 -1.13
CA ILE A 303 1.63 15.62 -0.86
C ILE A 303 0.85 14.70 -1.80
N GLN A 304 -0.41 15.04 -2.09
CA GLN A 304 -1.22 14.31 -3.07
C GLN A 304 -0.62 14.44 -4.49
N GLU A 305 -0.12 15.62 -4.85
CA GLU A 305 0.54 15.87 -6.13
C GLU A 305 1.89 15.13 -6.23
N ASP A 306 2.75 15.21 -5.22
CA ASP A 306 4.03 14.49 -5.15
C ASP A 306 3.82 12.98 -5.31
N LEU A 307 2.78 12.44 -4.69
CA LEU A 307 2.40 11.04 -4.85
C LEU A 307 1.93 10.75 -6.29
N LYS A 308 1.01 11.56 -6.82
CA LYS A 308 0.43 11.31 -8.15
C LYS A 308 1.45 11.50 -9.27
N LYS A 309 2.38 12.45 -9.15
CA LYS A 309 3.32 12.81 -10.22
C LYS A 309 4.63 12.04 -10.09
N ASP A 310 5.29 12.14 -8.94
CA ASP A 310 6.64 11.60 -8.79
C ASP A 310 6.63 10.09 -8.52
N TYR A 311 5.70 9.59 -7.68
CA TYR A 311 5.61 8.15 -7.43
C TYR A 311 5.20 7.41 -8.70
N VAL A 312 4.18 7.89 -9.42
CA VAL A 312 3.70 7.28 -10.67
C VAL A 312 4.79 7.32 -11.74
N SER A 313 5.45 8.46 -11.94
CA SER A 313 6.55 8.54 -12.91
C SER A 313 7.72 7.58 -12.58
N LEU A 314 8.03 7.42 -11.30
CA LEU A 314 9.03 6.43 -10.87
C LEU A 314 8.54 4.99 -11.10
N LEU A 315 7.26 4.73 -10.83
CA LEU A 315 6.65 3.43 -10.99
C LEU A 315 6.63 3.00 -12.46
N GLU A 316 6.21 3.86 -13.38
CA GLU A 316 6.22 3.60 -14.83
C GLU A 316 7.60 3.15 -15.32
N LYS A 317 8.65 3.87 -14.88
CA LYS A 317 10.05 3.64 -15.27
C LYS A 317 10.71 2.47 -14.54
N VAL A 318 10.09 1.92 -13.50
CA VAL A 318 10.72 0.87 -12.70
C VAL A 318 10.75 -0.46 -13.45
N SER A 319 11.89 -1.14 -13.36
CA SER A 319 12.09 -2.48 -13.90
C SER A 319 12.80 -3.36 -12.87
N ILE A 320 12.33 -4.60 -12.75
CA ILE A 320 12.87 -5.58 -11.79
C ILE A 320 14.33 -5.94 -12.11
N LYS A 321 14.72 -5.84 -13.38
CA LYS A 321 16.11 -6.05 -13.81
C LYS A 321 17.03 -4.88 -13.39
N ASN A 322 16.48 -3.73 -13.02
CA ASN A 322 17.25 -2.53 -12.69
C ASN A 322 17.10 -2.17 -11.21
N LEU A 323 18.01 -2.70 -10.39
CA LEU A 323 18.04 -2.46 -8.94
C LEU A 323 18.14 -0.97 -8.57
N LYS A 324 18.81 -0.13 -9.39
CA LYS A 324 18.88 1.32 -9.16
C LYS A 324 17.50 1.97 -9.27
N SER A 325 16.69 1.55 -10.25
CA SER A 325 15.32 2.05 -10.41
C SER A 325 14.43 1.64 -9.23
N LEU A 326 14.49 0.38 -8.80
CA LEU A 326 13.78 -0.13 -7.62
C LEU A 326 14.20 0.63 -6.35
N HIS A 327 15.50 0.91 -6.21
CA HIS A 327 16.02 1.65 -5.07
C HIS A 327 15.48 3.08 -5.02
N LYS A 328 15.39 3.79 -6.17
CA LYS A 328 14.77 5.12 -6.25
C LYS A 328 13.30 5.08 -5.86
N LEU A 329 12.54 4.14 -6.43
CA LEU A 329 11.12 3.93 -6.08
C LEU A 329 10.96 3.69 -4.57
N ARG A 330 11.83 2.85 -3.98
CA ARG A 330 11.82 2.58 -2.54
C ARG A 330 12.15 3.79 -1.69
N ILE A 331 13.19 4.57 -2.04
CA ILE A 331 13.55 5.76 -1.24
C ILE A 331 12.38 6.72 -1.20
N PHE A 332 11.78 7.02 -2.36
CA PHE A 332 10.69 7.96 -2.45
C PHE A 332 9.45 7.41 -1.73
N GLY A 333 9.01 6.21 -2.07
CA GLY A 333 7.78 5.64 -1.52
C GLY A 333 7.83 5.30 -0.04
N LYS A 334 9.02 4.99 0.51
CA LYS A 334 9.15 4.79 1.96
C LYS A 334 8.79 6.03 2.77
N LYS A 335 8.91 7.24 2.22
CA LYS A 335 8.46 8.45 2.92
C LYS A 335 6.97 8.35 3.23
N PHE A 336 6.16 8.06 2.21
CA PHE A 336 4.72 7.86 2.37
C PHE A 336 4.40 6.68 3.27
N LEU A 337 5.12 5.56 3.14
CA LEU A 337 4.91 4.41 4.03
C LEU A 337 5.07 4.82 5.50
N TYR A 338 6.11 5.59 5.85
CA TYR A 338 6.29 6.03 7.23
C TYR A 338 5.22 7.01 7.70
N LEU A 339 4.71 7.86 6.81
CA LEU A 339 3.58 8.75 7.12
C LEU A 339 2.29 7.96 7.36
N ALA A 340 2.09 6.87 6.62
CA ALA A 340 0.94 5.99 6.80
C ALA A 340 1.05 5.20 8.11
N GLU A 341 2.21 4.62 8.38
CA GLU A 341 2.48 3.90 9.62
C GLU A 341 2.41 4.81 10.86
N SER A 342 2.66 6.12 10.73
CA SER A 342 2.46 7.08 11.81
C SER A 342 1.04 7.61 11.92
N GLY A 343 0.12 7.17 11.05
CA GLY A 343 -1.26 7.64 11.01
C GLY A 343 -1.45 9.06 10.48
N VAL A 344 -0.39 9.70 9.97
CA VAL A 344 -0.45 11.06 9.39
C VAL A 344 -1.24 11.03 8.09
N ILE A 345 -1.06 9.96 7.32
CA ILE A 345 -1.90 9.65 6.17
C ILE A 345 -2.60 8.32 6.35
N ILE A 346 -3.74 8.17 5.69
CA ILE A 346 -4.58 6.97 5.73
C ILE A 346 -4.88 6.60 4.29
N PHE A 347 -4.57 5.36 3.91
CA PHE A 347 -5.05 4.79 2.66
C PHE A 347 -6.55 4.51 2.80
N LEU A 348 -7.36 5.02 1.86
CA LEU A 348 -8.80 4.76 1.90
C LEU A 348 -9.16 3.29 1.64
N ASP A 349 -8.30 2.59 0.90
CA ASP A 349 -8.41 1.16 0.65
C ASP A 349 -7.28 0.43 1.38
N GLU A 350 -7.64 -0.50 2.26
CA GLU A 350 -6.65 -1.25 3.04
C GLU A 350 -5.76 -2.12 2.14
N HIS A 351 -6.29 -2.68 1.06
CA HIS A 351 -5.52 -3.50 0.12
C HIS A 351 -4.50 -2.65 -0.64
N ASP A 352 -4.80 -1.38 -0.92
CA ASP A 352 -3.81 -0.44 -1.47
C ASP A 352 -2.65 -0.22 -0.50
N GLY A 353 -2.97 0.05 0.77
CA GLY A 353 -1.97 0.21 1.81
C GLY A 353 -1.09 -1.04 1.98
N GLN A 354 -1.70 -2.23 1.96
CA GLN A 354 -1.00 -3.50 2.03
C GLN A 354 -0.10 -3.73 0.81
N LEU A 355 -0.61 -3.51 -0.41
CA LEU A 355 0.16 -3.64 -1.65
C LEU A 355 1.36 -2.69 -1.65
N TYR A 356 1.15 -1.43 -1.25
CA TYR A 356 2.18 -0.41 -1.13
C TYR A 356 3.27 -0.81 -0.13
N SER A 357 2.87 -1.26 1.06
CA SER A 357 3.78 -1.74 2.10
C SER A 357 4.60 -2.94 1.62
N ASN A 358 3.95 -3.91 0.97
CA ASN A 358 4.58 -5.13 0.49
C ASN A 358 5.63 -4.85 -0.58
N ILE A 359 5.37 -3.96 -1.55
CA ILE A 359 6.37 -3.54 -2.53
C ILE A 359 7.62 -3.00 -1.85
N HIS A 360 7.47 -2.05 -0.92
CA HIS A 360 8.62 -1.42 -0.27
C HIS A 360 9.37 -2.35 0.69
N ARG A 361 8.67 -3.34 1.26
CA ARG A 361 9.26 -4.42 2.04
C ARG A 361 10.09 -5.35 1.16
N THR A 362 9.55 -5.78 0.02
CA THR A 362 10.22 -6.69 -0.92
C THR A 362 11.43 -6.03 -1.59
N VAL A 363 11.34 -4.75 -2.01
CA VAL A 363 12.53 -4.01 -2.47
C VAL A 363 13.56 -3.87 -1.35
N GLY A 364 13.11 -3.71 -0.10
CA GLY A 364 13.98 -3.71 1.07
C GLY A 364 14.75 -5.02 1.21
N GLY A 365 14.08 -6.16 1.07
CA GLY A 365 14.70 -7.49 1.10
C GLY A 365 15.76 -7.66 0.00
N LEU A 366 15.45 -7.24 -1.23
CA LEU A 366 16.41 -7.28 -2.35
C LEU A 366 17.67 -6.44 -2.07
N ASN A 367 17.49 -5.24 -1.51
CA ASN A 367 18.61 -4.36 -1.13
C ASN A 367 19.44 -4.98 0.01
N ASP A 368 18.79 -5.57 1.02
CA ASP A 368 19.47 -6.22 2.14
C ASP A 368 20.31 -7.42 1.65
N ILE A 369 19.81 -8.22 0.69
CA ILE A 369 20.57 -9.32 0.07
C ILE A 369 21.81 -8.78 -0.65
N GLU A 370 21.67 -7.72 -1.45
CA GLU A 370 22.80 -7.12 -2.17
C GLU A 370 23.86 -6.55 -1.21
N GLU A 371 23.44 -5.90 -0.13
CA GLU A 371 24.34 -5.42 0.92
C GLU A 371 25.06 -6.59 1.62
N ASN A 372 24.34 -7.68 1.92
CA ASN A 372 24.93 -8.87 2.53
C ASN A 372 25.98 -9.54 1.62
N LYS A 373 25.73 -9.61 0.31
CA LYS A 373 26.70 -10.10 -0.68
C LYS A 373 27.97 -9.23 -0.70
N LYS A 374 27.82 -7.91 -0.60
CA LYS A 374 28.96 -6.98 -0.53
C LYS A 374 29.75 -7.16 0.77
N LEU A 375 29.08 -7.29 1.91
CA LEU A 375 29.72 -7.53 3.20
C LEU A 375 30.53 -8.83 3.19
N LEU A 376 29.99 -9.93 2.64
CA LEU A 376 30.72 -11.18 2.48
C LEU A 376 32.03 -11.00 1.70
N LYS A 377 31.98 -10.27 0.58
CA LYS A 377 33.18 -10.00 -0.24
C LYS A 377 34.22 -9.18 0.52
N ILE A 378 33.79 -8.18 1.28
CA ILE A 378 34.68 -7.34 2.12
C ILE A 378 35.35 -8.20 3.19
N PHE A 379 34.58 -9.01 3.93
CA PHE A 379 35.11 -9.85 5.00
C PHE A 379 36.13 -10.88 4.50
N MET A 380 35.96 -11.39 3.27
CA MET A 380 36.98 -12.23 2.65
C MET A 380 38.26 -11.45 2.32
N LYS A 381 38.12 -10.27 1.70
CA LYS A 381 39.26 -9.46 1.28
C LYS A 381 40.10 -9.00 2.47
N GLU A 382 39.44 -8.58 3.54
CA GLU A 382 40.08 -8.04 4.74
C GLU A 382 40.51 -9.12 5.75
N LYS A 383 40.17 -10.39 5.51
CA LYS A 383 40.37 -11.51 6.46
C LYS A 383 39.84 -11.23 7.88
N SER A 384 38.87 -10.31 8.00
CA SER A 384 38.28 -9.91 9.28
C SER A 384 37.39 -10.99 9.89
N ILE A 385 37.01 -12.01 9.10
CA ILE A 385 36.22 -13.16 9.50
C ILE A 385 36.79 -14.43 8.86
N SER A 386 36.73 -15.56 9.57
CA SER A 386 37.17 -16.86 9.07
C SER A 386 36.02 -17.52 8.30
N LEU A 387 36.04 -17.43 6.97
CA LEU A 387 35.01 -18.00 6.09
C LEU A 387 35.61 -19.05 5.15
N LYS A 388 35.12 -20.29 5.20
CA LYS A 388 35.53 -21.35 4.25
C LYS A 388 34.84 -21.14 2.90
N LYS A 389 35.53 -21.43 1.79
CA LYS A 389 34.97 -21.32 0.42
C LYS A 389 33.63 -22.05 0.26
N LYS A 390 33.53 -23.29 0.76
CA LYS A 390 32.29 -24.09 0.73
C LYS A 390 31.11 -23.44 1.49
N GLU A 391 31.40 -22.75 2.59
CA GLU A 391 30.37 -22.04 3.37
C GLU A 391 29.94 -20.76 2.64
N MET A 392 30.87 -20.06 2.00
CA MET A 392 30.57 -18.92 1.13
C MET A 392 29.65 -19.33 -0.03
N ASP A 393 29.98 -20.40 -0.75
CA ASP A 393 29.20 -20.85 -1.91
C ASP A 393 27.76 -21.18 -1.51
N ARG A 394 27.57 -21.82 -0.34
CA ARG A 394 26.24 -22.06 0.24
C ARG A 394 25.47 -20.78 0.53
N LEU A 395 26.13 -19.78 1.14
CA LEU A 395 25.50 -18.49 1.43
C LEU A 395 25.10 -17.74 0.15
N LEU A 396 25.97 -17.75 -0.87
CA LEU A 396 25.67 -17.13 -2.16
C LEU A 396 24.48 -17.82 -2.84
N MET A 397 24.44 -19.15 -2.85
CA MET A 397 23.31 -19.92 -3.37
C MET A 397 22.00 -19.61 -2.63
N TYR A 398 22.03 -19.51 -1.30
CA TYR A 398 20.87 -19.08 -0.51
C TYR A 398 20.38 -17.68 -0.94
N TYR A 399 21.29 -16.72 -1.10
CA TYR A 399 20.95 -15.38 -1.53
C TYR A 399 20.39 -15.31 -2.95
N ASP A 400 20.87 -16.15 -3.87
CA ASP A 400 20.36 -16.23 -5.24
C ASP A 400 18.94 -16.82 -5.29
N LYS A 401 18.68 -17.84 -4.47
CA LYS A 401 17.33 -18.42 -4.29
C LYS A 401 16.36 -17.37 -3.74
N GLU A 402 16.74 -16.66 -2.67
CA GLU A 402 15.90 -15.61 -2.08
C GLU A 402 15.68 -14.42 -3.04
N THR A 403 16.70 -14.06 -3.80
CA THR A 403 16.57 -13.02 -4.84
C THR A 403 15.55 -13.42 -5.89
N SER A 404 15.59 -14.67 -6.35
CA SER A 404 14.64 -15.20 -7.33
C SER A 404 13.21 -15.19 -6.81
N ARG A 405 12.99 -15.63 -5.55
CA ARG A 405 11.69 -15.60 -4.88
C ARG A 405 11.13 -14.18 -4.77
N LEU A 406 11.91 -13.24 -4.23
CA LEU A 406 11.48 -11.84 -4.08
C LEU A 406 11.23 -11.16 -5.43
N ASN A 407 11.98 -11.50 -6.47
CA ASN A 407 11.74 -10.99 -7.82
C ASN A 407 10.42 -11.49 -8.42
N GLN A 408 10.01 -12.73 -8.13
CA GLN A 408 8.70 -13.25 -8.56
C GLN A 408 7.56 -12.51 -7.86
N GLU A 409 7.64 -12.31 -6.54
CA GLU A 409 6.65 -11.52 -5.79
C GLU A 409 6.58 -10.06 -6.31
N MET A 410 7.75 -9.46 -6.57
CA MET A 410 7.84 -8.10 -7.09
C MET A 410 7.18 -7.93 -8.47
N LYS A 411 7.25 -8.94 -9.35
CA LYS A 411 6.60 -8.90 -10.68
C LYS A 411 5.12 -8.66 -10.55
N TRP A 412 4.45 -9.49 -9.76
CA TRP A 412 3.01 -9.40 -9.55
C TRP A 412 2.64 -8.08 -8.86
N MET A 413 3.34 -7.70 -7.79
CA MET A 413 3.00 -6.47 -7.07
C MET A 413 3.21 -5.20 -7.90
N LEU A 414 4.28 -5.11 -8.69
CA LEU A 414 4.51 -3.96 -9.57
C LEU A 414 3.50 -3.91 -10.72
N PHE A 415 3.10 -5.07 -11.26
CA PHE A 415 2.02 -5.15 -12.23
C PHE A 415 0.73 -4.58 -11.65
N MET A 416 0.30 -5.10 -10.48
CA MET A 416 -0.90 -4.63 -9.79
C MET A 416 -0.82 -3.13 -9.47
N MET A 417 0.32 -2.66 -8.95
CA MET A 417 0.46 -1.26 -8.59
C MET A 417 0.47 -0.33 -9.81
N LYS A 418 1.11 -0.73 -10.92
CA LYS A 418 1.06 0.03 -12.18
C LYS A 418 -0.38 0.14 -12.69
N LYS A 419 -1.12 -0.97 -12.64
CA LYS A 419 -2.55 -1.01 -13.01
C LYS A 419 -3.43 -0.11 -12.13
N ARG A 420 -3.08 0.08 -10.84
CA ARG A 420 -3.86 0.94 -9.93
C ARG A 420 -3.56 2.44 -10.07
N PHE A 421 -2.40 2.81 -10.61
CA PHE A 421 -1.97 4.21 -10.77
C PHE A 421 -2.10 4.75 -12.20
N ASN A 422 -2.10 3.87 -13.21
CA ASN A 422 -2.38 4.20 -14.61
C ASN A 422 -3.88 4.14 -14.88
#